data_AF-A0A957ZEL7-F1
#
_entry.id   AF-A0A957ZEL7-F1
#
_cell.length_a   1.000
_cell.length_b   1.000
_cell.length_c   1.000
_cell.angle_alpha   90.00
_cell.angle_beta   90.00
_cell.angle_gamma   90.00
#
_symmetry.space_group_name_H-M   'P 1'
#
loop_
_entity.id
_entity.type
_entity.pdbx_description
1 polymer ?
#
loop_
_entity_poly.entity_id
_entity_poly.type
_entity_poly.pdbx_seq_one_letter_code
_entity_poly.pdbx_strand_id
1 'polypeptide(L)'
;ALKSVLAHADATPTLIFDEIDQGIGGRVGAVVGQKLWKLTEDQLSVAKTTKKKQAKQEPFHGHQVLCITHLPQLAAFGDEHFTVNKRVITDNGDERTGTVVQRL
;
A
#
# COMPACT_ATOMS: atom_id res chain seq x y z
N ALA A 1 6.26 -14.57 -4.92
CA ALA A 1 5.77 -15.70 -4.12
C ALA A 1 6.29 -15.63 -2.68
N LEU A 2 7.60 -15.42 -2.48
CA LEU A 2 8.22 -15.40 -1.14
C LEU A 2 7.68 -14.32 -0.18
N LYS A 3 7.43 -13.08 -0.66
CA LYS A 3 6.86 -11.97 0.17
C LYS A 3 5.46 -12.27 0.75
N SER A 4 4.61 -13.01 0.05
CA SER A 4 3.25 -13.34 0.53
C SER A 4 3.26 -14.40 1.63
N VAL A 5 4.28 -15.26 1.64
CA VAL A 5 4.52 -16.26 2.68
C VAL A 5 5.17 -15.60 3.89
N LEU A 6 6.10 -14.66 3.67
CA LEU A 6 6.77 -13.93 4.74
C LEU A 6 5.85 -12.96 5.47
N ALA A 7 4.85 -12.36 4.82
CA ALA A 7 3.87 -11.50 5.49
C ALA A 7 3.21 -12.20 6.71
N HIS A 8 2.90 -13.49 6.61
CA HIS A 8 2.33 -14.27 7.72
C HIS A 8 3.28 -14.47 8.92
N ALA A 9 4.59 -14.31 8.70
CA ALA A 9 5.63 -14.40 9.72
C ALA A 9 6.25 -13.03 10.03
N ASP A 10 5.80 -11.96 9.35
CA ASP A 10 6.34 -10.62 9.49
C ASP A 10 5.51 -9.89 10.55
N ALA A 11 6.09 -9.73 11.74
CA ALA A 11 5.47 -9.00 12.84
C ALA A 11 5.44 -7.48 12.60
N THR A 12 5.96 -7.00 11.46
CA THR A 12 5.99 -5.57 11.14
C THR A 12 4.58 -5.09 10.75
N PRO A 13 3.93 -4.22 11.54
CA PRO A 13 2.54 -3.82 11.30
C PRO A 13 2.37 -2.91 10.08
N THR A 14 3.44 -2.24 9.64
CA THR A 14 3.41 -1.28 8.53
C THR A 14 4.43 -1.64 7.46
N LEU A 15 4.00 -1.68 6.21
CA LEU A 15 4.83 -1.95 5.04
C LEU A 15 4.84 -0.74 4.10
N ILE A 16 6.02 -0.34 3.63
CA ILE A 16 6.19 0.74 2.66
C ILE A 16 6.78 0.15 1.38
N PHE A 17 6.13 0.42 0.25
CA PHE A 17 6.57 0.02 -1.08
C PHE A 17 6.82 1.26 -1.93
N ASP A 18 8.09 1.49 -2.26
CA ASP A 18 8.50 2.58 -3.15
C ASP A 18 8.67 2.09 -4.58
N GLU A 19 8.33 2.95 -5.55
CA GLU A 19 8.46 2.71 -6.99
C GLU A 19 7.94 1.34 -7.48
N ILE A 20 6.79 0.92 -6.95
CA ILE A 20 6.26 -0.44 -7.20
C ILE A 20 5.86 -0.70 -8.67
N ASP A 21 5.79 0.35 -9.50
CA ASP A 21 5.47 0.32 -10.91
C ASP A 21 6.67 0.25 -11.87
N GLN A 22 7.91 0.23 -11.35
CA GLN A 22 9.11 0.11 -12.21
C GLN A 22 9.12 -1.20 -13.00
N GLY A 23 9.17 -1.08 -14.34
CA GLY A 23 9.13 -2.23 -15.24
C GLY A 23 7.78 -2.95 -15.31
N ILE A 24 6.72 -2.35 -14.76
CA ILE A 24 5.37 -2.95 -14.70
C ILE A 24 4.43 -2.21 -15.65
N GLY A 25 3.89 -2.93 -16.64
CA GLY A 25 2.80 -2.43 -17.50
C GLY A 25 1.43 -2.50 -16.84
N GLY A 26 0.44 -1.75 -17.34
CA GLY A 26 -0.87 -1.56 -16.70
C GLY A 26 -1.64 -2.83 -16.28
N ARG A 27 -1.56 -3.92 -17.08
CA ARG A 27 -2.20 -5.21 -16.72
C ARG A 27 -1.57 -5.86 -15.47
N VAL A 28 -0.25 -5.75 -15.34
CA VAL A 28 0.48 -6.31 -14.19
C VAL A 28 0.29 -5.42 -12.96
N GLY A 29 0.16 -4.10 -13.16
CA GLY A 29 -0.15 -3.14 -12.09
C GLY A 29 -1.40 -3.51 -11.30
N ALA A 30 -2.48 -3.91 -11.98
CA ALA A 30 -3.71 -4.34 -11.30
C ALA A 30 -3.52 -5.61 -10.46
N VAL A 31 -2.75 -6.58 -10.94
CA VAL A 31 -2.44 -7.81 -10.20
C VAL A 31 -1.57 -7.52 -8.98
N VAL A 32 -0.64 -6.58 -9.09
CA VAL A 32 0.19 -6.14 -7.98
C VAL A 32 -0.65 -5.40 -6.93
N GLY A 33 -1.50 -4.45 -7.35
CA GLY A 33 -2.44 -3.75 -6.48
C GLY A 33 -3.33 -4.71 -5.69
N GLN A 34 -3.93 -5.69 -6.37
CA GLN A 34 -4.73 -6.73 -5.71
C GLN A 34 -3.93 -7.53 -4.66
N LYS A 35 -2.64 -7.81 -4.91
CA LYS A 35 -1.80 -8.54 -3.95
C LYS A 35 -1.45 -7.69 -2.73
N LEU A 36 -1.17 -6.40 -2.92
CA LEU A 36 -0.89 -5.47 -1.83
C LEU A 36 -2.13 -5.25 -0.97
N TRP A 37 -3.30 -5.11 -1.59
CA TRP A 37 -4.58 -5.05 -0.89
C TRP A 37 -4.81 -6.26 0.02
N LYS A 38 -4.51 -7.47 -0.45
CA LYS A 38 -4.63 -8.68 0.38
C LYS A 38 -3.72 -8.70 1.61
N LEU A 39 -2.66 -7.89 1.64
CA LEU A 39 -1.82 -7.76 2.83
C LEU A 39 -2.49 -6.92 3.92
N THR A 40 -3.49 -6.08 3.58
CA THR A 40 -4.23 -5.25 4.53
C THR A 40 -5.40 -5.99 5.17
N GLU A 41 -5.81 -7.14 4.62
CA GLU A 41 -6.95 -7.92 5.13
C GLU A 41 -6.60 -8.62 6.46
N ASP A 42 -7.36 -8.32 7.51
CA ASP A 42 -7.37 -9.06 8.77
C ASP A 42 -7.89 -10.49 8.57
N GLN A 43 -7.20 -11.50 9.09
CA GLN A 43 -7.69 -12.88 9.04
C GLN A 43 -9.03 -13.08 9.79
N LEU A 44 -9.33 -12.22 10.76
CA LEU A 44 -10.62 -12.19 11.47
C LEU A 44 -11.79 -11.75 10.59
N SER A 45 -11.54 -10.96 9.54
CA SER A 45 -12.58 -10.50 8.60
C SER A 45 -12.93 -11.59 7.57
N VAL A 46 -11.92 -12.35 7.11
CA VAL A 46 -12.05 -13.43 6.11
C VAL A 46 -12.71 -14.69 6.70
N ALA A 47 -12.46 -14.99 7.98
CA ALA A 47 -13.01 -16.16 8.66
C ALA A 47 -14.55 -16.16 8.81
N LYS A 48 -15.22 -15.01 8.65
CA LYS A 48 -16.68 -14.90 8.74
C LYS A 48 -17.41 -15.45 7.50
N THR A 49 -16.75 -15.56 6.35
CA THR A 49 -17.37 -15.97 5.08
C THR A 49 -17.23 -17.47 4.78
N THR A 50 -16.25 -18.14 5.39
CA THR A 50 -15.99 -19.58 5.17
C THR A 50 -15.96 -20.32 6.50
N LYS A 51 -17.02 -21.09 6.80
CA LYS A 51 -17.04 -22.06 7.90
C LYS A 51 -15.96 -23.13 7.67
N LYS A 52 -14.72 -22.90 8.11
CA LYS A 52 -13.70 -23.95 8.20
C LYS A 52 -12.85 -23.79 9.45
N LYS A 53 -12.66 -24.93 10.11
CA LYS A 53 -12.09 -25.14 11.44
C LYS A 53 -10.66 -24.62 11.59
N GLN A 54 -10.43 -24.03 12.76
CA GLN A 54 -9.26 -24.10 13.65
C GLN A 54 -7.88 -24.42 13.03
N ALA A 55 -6.95 -23.47 13.18
CA ALA A 55 -5.58 -23.74 13.55
C ALA A 55 -5.18 -22.80 14.70
N LYS A 56 -4.50 -23.33 15.71
CA LYS A 56 -3.93 -22.60 16.86
C LYS A 56 -2.82 -21.65 16.39
N GLN A 57 -3.18 -20.46 15.92
CA GLN A 57 -2.20 -19.44 15.54
C GLN A 57 -2.66 -18.09 16.08
N GLU A 58 -1.73 -17.37 16.71
CA GLU A 58 -1.98 -16.02 17.27
C GLU A 58 -2.62 -15.13 16.19
N PRO A 59 -3.62 -14.31 16.55
CA PRO A 59 -4.36 -13.50 15.59
C PRO A 59 -3.42 -12.56 14.86
N PHE A 60 -3.27 -12.79 13.56
CA PHE A 60 -2.53 -11.90 12.68
C PHE A 60 -3.41 -10.70 12.33
N HIS A 61 -2.92 -9.50 12.63
CA HIS A 61 -3.53 -8.24 12.21
C HIS A 61 -3.02 -7.93 10.79
N GLY A 62 -3.90 -7.51 9.90
CA GLY A 62 -3.57 -7.04 8.57
C GLY A 62 -2.58 -5.88 8.64
N HIS A 63 -1.76 -5.74 7.61
CA HIS A 63 -0.73 -4.71 7.57
C HIS A 63 -1.31 -3.38 7.11
N GLN A 64 -0.84 -2.28 7.69
CA GLN A 64 -0.94 -0.98 7.05
C GLN A 64 0.03 -0.94 5.86
N VAL A 65 -0.45 -0.66 4.66
CA VAL A 65 0.38 -0.62 3.45
C VAL A 65 0.41 0.80 2.88
N LEU A 66 1.62 1.36 2.74
CA LEU A 66 1.87 2.61 2.03
C LEU A 66 2.52 2.30 0.67
N CYS A 67 1.88 2.70 -0.41
CA CYS A 67 2.40 2.53 -1.76
C CYS A 67 2.78 3.89 -2.37
N ILE A 68 3.97 3.97 -2.95
CA ILE A 68 4.40 5.09 -3.79
C ILE A 68 4.43 4.58 -5.22
N THR A 69 3.62 5.20 -6.08
CA THR A 69 3.49 4.78 -7.48
C THR A 69 3.02 5.93 -8.35
N HIS A 70 3.38 5.89 -9.64
CA HIS A 70 2.79 6.74 -10.66
C HIS A 70 1.70 6.02 -11.47
N LEU A 71 1.48 4.73 -11.23
CA LEU A 71 0.57 3.90 -12.01
C LEU A 71 -0.88 3.94 -11.46
N PRO A 72 -1.84 4.58 -12.17
CA PRO A 72 -3.20 4.75 -11.64
C PRO A 72 -3.92 3.43 -11.39
N GLN A 73 -3.64 2.39 -12.19
CA GLN A 73 -4.26 1.07 -12.05
C GLN A 73 -3.87 0.36 -10.75
N LEU A 74 -2.68 0.65 -10.21
CA LEU A 74 -2.26 0.15 -8.89
C LEU A 74 -2.80 1.07 -7.79
N ALA A 75 -2.66 2.38 -7.98
CA ALA A 75 -3.14 3.37 -7.03
C ALA A 75 -4.62 3.18 -6.71
N ALA A 76 -5.47 2.87 -7.70
CA ALA A 76 -6.92 2.67 -7.53
C ALA A 76 -7.34 1.62 -6.49
N PHE A 77 -6.42 0.78 -6.00
CA PHE A 77 -6.66 -0.14 -4.89
C PHE A 77 -6.44 0.50 -3.52
N GLY A 78 -5.90 1.72 -3.38
CA GLY A 78 -5.67 2.35 -2.09
C GLY A 78 -6.98 2.80 -1.42
N ASP A 79 -7.02 2.74 -0.09
CA ASP A 79 -8.10 3.35 0.69
C ASP A 79 -8.04 4.89 0.62
N GLU A 80 -6.81 5.42 0.62
CA GLU A 80 -6.52 6.84 0.66
C GLU A 80 -5.42 7.18 -0.33
N HIS A 81 -5.58 8.30 -1.04
CA HIS A 81 -4.62 8.75 -2.03
C HIS A 81 -4.04 10.11 -1.67
N PHE A 82 -2.73 10.23 -1.80
CA PHE A 82 -2.00 11.48 -1.63
C PHE A 82 -1.18 11.75 -2.89
N THR A 83 -1.17 13.00 -3.32
CA THR A 83 -0.28 13.47 -4.38
C THR A 83 0.84 14.31 -3.78
N VAL A 84 2.03 14.15 -4.35
CA VAL A 84 3.21 14.91 -3.98
C VAL A 84 3.59 15.76 -5.18
N ASN A 85 3.60 17.08 -5.00
CA ASN A 85 3.88 18.05 -6.06
C ASN A 85 4.98 19.03 -5.62
N LYS A 86 5.84 19.43 -6.55
CA LYS A 86 6.76 20.55 -6.33
C LYS A 86 6.03 21.87 -6.60
N ARG A 87 6.23 22.86 -5.73
CA ARG A 87 5.73 24.23 -5.91
C ARG A 87 6.84 25.23 -5.58
N VAL A 88 6.85 26.36 -6.28
CA VAL A 88 7.66 27.51 -5.87
C VAL A 88 6.93 28.22 -4.72
N ILE A 89 7.64 28.46 -3.62
CA ILE A 89 7.17 29.12 -2.41
C ILE A 89 8.04 30.36 -2.22
N THR A 90 7.41 31.52 -2.08
CA THR A 90 8.10 32.77 -1.75
C THR A 90 8.16 32.91 -0.23
N ASP A 91 9.36 33.06 0.30
CA ASP A 91 9.62 33.32 1.72
C ASP A 91 10.58 34.50 1.86
N ASN A 92 10.17 35.56 2.54
CA ASN A 92 10.93 36.81 2.72
C ASN A 92 11.46 37.45 1.41
N GLY A 93 10.78 37.25 0.28
CA GLY A 93 11.18 37.76 -1.03
C GLY A 93 12.09 36.83 -1.84
N ASP A 94 12.54 35.72 -1.26
CA ASP A 94 13.28 34.68 -1.96
C ASP A 94 12.34 33.56 -2.42
N GLU A 95 12.55 33.06 -3.65
CA GLU A 95 11.83 31.90 -4.17
C GLU A 95 12.56 30.59 -3.86
N ARG A 96 11.82 29.63 -3.32
CA ARG A 96 12.32 28.27 -3.04
C ARG A 96 11.38 27.22 -3.58
N THR A 97 11.92 26.10 -4.03
CA THR A 97 11.10 24.92 -4.35
C THR A 97 10.72 24.21 -3.05
N GLY A 98 9.43 24.11 -2.77
CA GLY A 98 8.86 23.29 -1.71
C GLY A 98 8.16 22.04 -2.25
N THR A 99 8.08 21.01 -1.42
CA THR A 99 7.29 19.81 -1.68
C THR A 99 5.95 19.96 -0.95
N VAL A 100 4.85 19.81 -1.68
CA VAL A 100 3.50 19.90 -1.15
C VAL A 100 2.83 18.53 -1.29
N VAL A 101 2.31 18.03 -0.18
CA VAL A 101 1.51 16.79 -0.13
C VAL A 101 0.04 17.17 0.01
N GLN A 102 -0.81 16.62 -0.85
CA GLN A 102 -2.26 16.87 -0.84
C GLN A 102 -3.01 15.55 -0.89
N ARG A 103 -4.02 15.38 -0.04
CA ARG A 103 -4.96 14.26 -0.14
C ARG A 103 -5.88 14.49 -1.36
N LEU A 104 -6.14 13.44 -2.14
CA LEU A 104 -7.06 13.45 -3.26
C LEU A 104 -8.51 13.21 -2.83
#